data_AF-A0A4R3N3S2-F1
#
_entry.id   AF-A0A4R3N3S2-F1
#
_cell.length_a   1.000
_cell.length_b   1.000
_cell.length_c   1.000
_cell.angle_alpha   90.00
_cell.angle_beta   90.00
_cell.angle_gamma   90.00
#
_symmetry.space_group_name_H-M   'P 1'
#
loop_
_entity.id
_entity.type
_entity.pdbx_description
1 polymer ?
#
loop_
_entity_poly.entity_id
_entity_poly.type
_entity_poly.pdbx_seq_one_letter_code
_entity_poly.pdbx_strand_id
1 'polypeptide(L)'
;MPRKPLICIAALLATALVAGCASGKIGTAPQVQRPTEAGTLTLTRDGSLVGLGVPFHIRLDQADLYRLGRNQSYTLQLDPGEYLIEYTIGLNECSLIVNMRSRQIKRLRLTANCMIFSG
;
A
#
# COMPACT_ATOMS: atom_id res chain seq x y z
N MET A 1 -30.76 -27.09 -45.06
CA MET A 1 -31.24 -27.32 -43.67
C MET A 1 -30.42 -28.48 -43.09
N PRO A 2 -29.93 -28.53 -41.82
CA PRO A 2 -30.12 -27.63 -40.66
C PRO A 2 -28.82 -27.17 -39.91
N ARG A 3 -29.00 -26.12 -39.08
CA ARG A 3 -28.42 -25.75 -37.75
C ARG A 3 -26.91 -25.43 -37.52
N LYS A 4 -26.65 -24.13 -37.27
CA LYS A 4 -25.52 -23.53 -36.50
C LYS A 4 -25.62 -23.89 -34.99
N PRO A 5 -24.55 -23.73 -34.19
CA PRO A 5 -24.25 -22.41 -33.61
C PRO A 5 -22.78 -21.98 -33.79
N LEU A 6 -22.60 -20.74 -34.28
CA LEU A 6 -21.47 -19.88 -33.91
C LEU A 6 -21.56 -19.61 -32.40
N ILE A 7 -20.45 -19.60 -31.67
CA ILE A 7 -20.15 -18.67 -30.56
C ILE A 7 -18.63 -18.66 -30.32
N CYS A 8 -18.06 -17.48 -30.56
CA CYS A 8 -16.95 -16.75 -29.90
C CYS A 8 -15.84 -17.57 -29.21
N ILE A 9 -14.59 -17.50 -29.68
CA ILE A 9 -13.61 -16.43 -29.38
C ILE A 9 -13.44 -16.19 -27.87
N ALA A 10 -12.16 -16.20 -27.45
CA ALA A 10 -11.62 -15.70 -26.19
C ALA A 10 -11.49 -16.72 -25.05
N ALA A 11 -10.45 -17.54 -25.11
CA ALA A 11 -9.75 -17.96 -23.92
C ALA A 11 -8.26 -17.76 -24.14
N LEU A 12 -7.57 -17.22 -23.14
CA LEU A 12 -6.14 -16.91 -23.09
C LEU A 12 -5.69 -15.58 -23.72
N LEU A 13 -6.21 -14.47 -23.21
CA LEU A 13 -5.27 -13.40 -22.85
C LEU A 13 -5.17 -13.37 -21.33
N ALA A 14 -4.08 -13.94 -20.84
CA ALA A 14 -3.62 -13.77 -19.48
C ALA A 14 -3.56 -12.27 -19.18
N THR A 15 -4.49 -11.81 -18.35
CA THR A 15 -4.36 -10.52 -17.70
C THR A 15 -3.10 -10.58 -16.84
N ALA A 16 -2.01 -10.04 -17.37
CA ALA A 16 -0.87 -9.61 -16.61
C ALA A 16 -1.36 -8.52 -15.65
N LEU A 17 -1.91 -8.94 -14.51
CA LEU A 17 -2.02 -8.12 -13.32
C LEU A 17 -0.57 -7.87 -12.88
N VAL A 18 0.04 -6.86 -13.49
CA VAL A 18 1.20 -6.18 -12.91
C VAL A 18 0.66 -5.42 -11.70
N ALA A 19 0.27 -6.16 -10.67
CA ALA A 19 0.20 -5.63 -9.33
C ALA A 19 1.65 -5.28 -8.99
N GLY A 20 1.96 -3.98 -9.06
CA GLY A 20 3.26 -3.46 -8.66
C GLY A 20 3.46 -3.79 -7.19
N CYS A 21 4.05 -4.95 -6.91
CA CYS A 21 4.61 -5.26 -5.61
C CYS A 21 5.52 -4.09 -5.22
N ALA A 22 5.39 -3.62 -3.98
CA ALA A 22 6.18 -2.51 -3.44
C ALA A 22 7.64 -2.58 -3.91
N SER A 23 8.20 -1.44 -4.29
CA SER A 23 9.51 -1.28 -4.96
C SER A 23 10.69 -1.79 -4.11
N GLY A 24 10.45 -2.20 -2.88
CA GLY A 24 11.37 -2.99 -2.07
C GLY A 24 11.05 -2.87 -0.59
N LYS A 25 11.08 -3.99 0.12
CA LYS A 25 11.20 -3.99 1.59
C LYS A 25 12.59 -3.46 1.94
N ILE A 26 12.66 -2.46 2.80
CA ILE A 26 13.95 -1.87 3.22
C ILE A 26 14.27 -2.10 4.69
N GLY A 27 13.28 -2.51 5.49
CA GLY A 27 13.51 -2.94 6.87
C GLY A 27 12.40 -3.87 7.36
N THR A 28 12.39 -4.12 8.66
CA THR A 28 11.52 -5.13 9.28
C THR A 28 10.30 -4.45 9.89
N ALA A 29 9.10 -4.87 9.48
CA ALA A 29 7.88 -4.46 10.14
C ALA A 29 7.86 -4.90 11.61
N PRO A 30 7.24 -4.13 12.51
CA PRO A 30 7.14 -4.51 13.91
C PRO A 30 6.49 -5.89 14.04
N GLN A 31 7.01 -6.68 14.99
CA GLN A 31 6.46 -8.00 15.28
C GLN A 31 5.08 -7.84 15.91
N VAL A 32 4.11 -8.63 15.44
CA VAL A 32 2.76 -8.69 16.00
C VAL A 32 2.79 -9.56 17.26
N GLN A 33 2.50 -8.97 18.41
CA GLN A 33 2.51 -9.64 19.72
C GLN A 33 1.15 -10.24 20.07
N ARG A 34 0.05 -9.66 19.54
CA ARG A 34 -1.33 -10.10 19.80
C ARG A 34 -2.04 -10.41 18.47
N PRO A 35 -1.75 -11.57 17.83
CA PRO A 35 -2.27 -11.89 16.49
C PRO A 35 -3.80 -11.88 16.39
N THR A 36 -4.51 -12.22 17.47
CA THR A 36 -5.97 -12.23 17.53
C THR A 36 -6.60 -10.84 17.59
N GLU A 37 -5.82 -9.83 17.98
CA GLU A 37 -6.24 -8.43 18.08
C GLU A 37 -5.67 -7.57 16.94
N ALA A 38 -4.72 -8.10 16.16
CA ALA A 38 -4.00 -7.33 15.15
C ALA A 38 -4.95 -6.73 14.10
N GLY A 39 -4.77 -5.44 13.83
CA GLY A 39 -5.40 -4.73 12.73
C GLY A 39 -4.59 -4.88 11.44
N THR A 40 -5.20 -4.57 10.31
CA THR A 40 -4.57 -4.53 8.99
C THR A 40 -4.45 -3.08 8.53
N LEU A 41 -3.23 -2.65 8.23
CA LEU A 41 -2.95 -1.34 7.65
C LEU A 41 -2.48 -1.51 6.20
N THR A 42 -3.14 -0.85 5.27
CA THR A 42 -2.69 -0.74 3.88
C THR A 42 -2.24 0.69 3.59
N LEU A 43 -1.01 0.84 3.15
CA LEU A 43 -0.42 2.10 2.70
C LEU A 43 -0.31 2.07 1.17
N THR A 44 -0.90 3.05 0.50
CA THR A 44 -0.86 3.18 -0.95
C THR A 44 -0.26 4.52 -1.30
N ARG A 45 0.78 4.54 -2.13
CA ARG A 45 1.18 5.79 -2.78
C ARG A 45 0.20 6.10 -3.91
N ASP A 46 -0.28 7.34 -3.95
CA ASP A 46 -1.15 7.82 -5.01
C ASP A 46 -0.50 7.77 -6.42
N GLY A 47 -1.31 8.08 -7.42
CA GLY A 47 -0.89 8.10 -8.82
C GLY A 47 -0.17 9.38 -9.25
N SER A 48 0.22 10.25 -8.30
CA SER A 48 0.79 11.55 -8.63
C SER A 48 2.04 11.43 -9.51
N LEU A 49 2.18 12.35 -10.46
CA LEU A 49 3.38 12.49 -11.29
C LEU A 49 4.51 13.19 -10.54
N VAL A 50 4.24 13.79 -9.38
CA VAL A 50 5.27 14.42 -8.54
C VAL A 50 6.26 13.36 -8.06
N GLY A 51 7.54 13.61 -8.33
CA GLY A 51 8.64 12.66 -8.14
C GLY A 51 8.42 11.35 -8.91
N LEU A 52 8.04 11.48 -10.19
CA LEU A 52 8.05 10.39 -11.15
C LEU A 52 9.40 9.65 -11.09
N GLY A 53 9.37 8.34 -10.85
CA GLY A 53 10.58 7.51 -10.73
C GLY A 53 11.26 7.54 -9.36
N VAL A 54 10.87 8.43 -8.45
CA VAL A 54 11.37 8.48 -7.06
C VAL A 54 10.33 7.82 -6.16
N PRO A 55 10.61 6.71 -5.46
CA PRO A 55 9.65 6.08 -4.54
C PRO A 55 9.46 6.90 -3.25
N PHE A 56 8.37 6.66 -2.53
CA PHE A 56 8.24 7.11 -1.14
C PHE A 56 9.10 6.21 -0.28
N HIS A 57 9.87 6.78 0.63
CA HIS A 57 10.52 6.04 1.70
C HIS A 57 9.60 6.07 2.92
N ILE A 58 9.09 4.91 3.33
CA ILE A 58 8.13 4.80 4.44
C ILE A 58 8.88 4.36 5.70
N ARG A 59 8.61 5.05 6.82
CA ARG A 59 9.02 4.67 8.17
C ARG A 59 7.81 4.52 9.07
N LEU A 60 7.91 3.60 10.02
CA LEU A 60 6.92 3.39 11.08
C LEU A 60 7.65 3.34 12.41
N ASP A 61 7.29 4.22 13.34
CA ASP A 61 7.96 4.37 14.64
C ASP A 61 9.49 4.37 14.51
N GLN A 62 10.01 5.22 13.62
CA GLN A 62 11.44 5.37 13.30
C GLN A 62 12.09 4.18 12.56
N ALA A 63 11.40 3.05 12.37
CA ALA A 63 11.91 1.91 11.60
C ALA A 63 11.61 2.07 10.11
N ASP A 64 12.63 1.92 9.27
CA ASP A 64 12.45 1.83 7.82
C ASP A 64 11.62 0.60 7.45
N LEU A 65 10.61 0.80 6.60
CA LEU A 65 9.64 -0.22 6.23
C LEU A 65 9.81 -0.60 4.76
N TYR A 66 9.38 0.29 3.86
CA TYR A 66 9.22 0.00 2.44
C TYR A 66 9.53 1.21 1.57
N ARG A 67 9.91 0.94 0.33
CA ARG A 67 9.86 1.90 -0.76
C ARG A 67 8.58 1.70 -1.58
N LEU A 68 7.73 2.72 -1.64
CA LEU A 68 6.50 2.69 -2.43
C LEU A 68 6.62 3.53 -3.70
N GLY A 69 6.67 2.85 -4.84
CA GLY A 69 6.55 3.46 -6.16
C GLY A 69 5.12 3.91 -6.45
N ARG A 70 4.94 4.60 -7.58
CA ARG A 70 3.63 5.12 -8.00
C ARG A 70 2.58 4.01 -8.08
N ASN A 71 1.39 4.25 -7.52
CA ASN A 71 0.28 3.29 -7.45
C ASN A 71 0.59 1.97 -6.72
N GLN A 72 1.72 1.88 -6.03
CA GLN A 72 2.04 0.69 -5.26
C GLN A 72 1.40 0.75 -3.89
N SER A 73 1.03 -0.43 -3.40
CA SER A 73 0.48 -0.61 -2.06
C SER A 73 1.31 -1.60 -1.28
N TYR A 74 1.34 -1.42 0.02
CA TYR A 74 1.87 -2.39 0.96
C TYR A 74 0.89 -2.57 2.12
N THR A 75 0.71 -3.81 2.55
CA THR A 75 -0.18 -4.19 3.64
C THR A 75 0.62 -4.86 4.73
N LEU A 76 0.41 -4.43 5.98
CA LEU A 76 0.99 -5.01 7.18
C LEU A 76 -0.06 -5.20 8.26
N GLN A 77 0.25 -6.10 9.19
CA GLN A 77 -0.49 -6.25 10.42
C GLN A 77 0.19 -5.45 11.54
N LEU A 78 -0.62 -4.85 12.40
CA LEU A 78 -0.17 -4.08 13.56
C LEU A 78 -1.02 -4.45 14.77
N ASP A 79 -0.39 -4.51 15.94
CA ASP A 79 -1.14 -4.61 17.20
C ASP A 79 -2.01 -3.35 17.40
N PRO A 80 -3.02 -3.40 18.28
CA PRO A 80 -3.74 -2.19 18.67
C PRO A 80 -2.81 -1.20 19.38
N GLY A 81 -2.82 0.06 18.94
CA GLY A 81 -1.93 1.09 19.45
C GLY A 81 -1.89 2.35 18.57
N GLU A 82 -1.06 3.32 18.97
CA GLU A 82 -0.75 4.50 18.18
C GLU A 82 0.59 4.31 17.49
N TYR A 83 0.63 4.65 16.22
CA TYR A 83 1.80 4.48 15.35
C TYR A 83 2.10 5.79 14.63
N LEU A 84 3.37 6.18 14.60
CA LEU A 84 3.84 7.29 13.78
C LEU A 84 4.27 6.75 12.41
N ILE A 85 3.61 7.20 11.36
CA ILE A 85 4.02 6.92 9.98
C ILE A 85 4.69 8.17 9.42
N GLU A 86 5.92 8.01 8.96
CA GLU A 86 6.66 9.05 8.27
C GLU A 86 6.91 8.60 6.84
N TYR A 87 6.86 9.52 5.89
CA TYR A 87 7.27 9.24 4.54
C TYR A 87 7.92 10.43 3.87
N THR A 88 8.90 10.14 3.02
CA THR A 88 9.64 11.17 2.29
C THR A 88 9.59 10.96 0.78
N ILE A 89 9.55 12.07 0.04
CA ILE A 89 9.72 12.11 -1.41
C ILE A 89 10.57 13.30 -1.83
N GLY A 90 11.77 13.04 -2.32
CA GLY A 90 12.74 14.10 -2.63
C GLY A 90 13.04 14.89 -1.37
N LEU A 91 12.64 16.17 -1.34
CA LEU A 91 12.82 17.08 -0.20
C LEU A 91 11.56 17.26 0.67
N ASN A 92 10.45 16.58 0.32
CA ASN A 92 9.24 16.65 1.12
C ASN A 92 9.25 15.53 2.16
N GLU A 93 9.04 15.91 3.41
CA GLU A 93 8.88 15.00 4.54
C GLU A 93 7.48 15.17 5.12
N CYS A 94 6.76 14.06 5.27
CA CYS A 94 5.39 14.03 5.74
C CYS A 94 5.29 13.05 6.93
N SER A 95 4.48 13.38 7.92
CA SER A 95 4.27 12.54 9.10
C SER A 95 2.79 12.50 9.48
N LEU A 96 2.31 11.35 9.96
CA LEU A 96 0.96 11.21 10.50
C LEU A 96 0.92 10.20 11.64
N ILE A 97 -0.01 10.41 12.57
CA ILE A 97 -0.30 9.46 13.65
C ILE A 97 -1.51 8.61 13.25
N VAL A 98 -1.36 7.30 13.37
CA VAL A 98 -2.39 6.31 13.09
C VAL A 98 -2.71 5.56 14.36
N ASN A 99 -3.90 5.80 14.90
CA ASN A 99 -4.49 4.93 15.91
C ASN A 99 -5.09 3.69 15.23
N MET A 100 -4.61 2.50 15.62
CA MET A 100 -5.06 1.18 15.19
C MET A 100 -5.87 0.54 16.32
N ARG A 101 -7.12 0.18 16.03
CA ARG A 101 -8.00 -0.56 16.96
C ARG A 101 -7.93 -2.07 16.71
N SER A 102 -8.40 -2.85 17.68
CA SER A 102 -8.48 -4.31 17.57
C SER A 102 -9.22 -4.75 16.31
N ARG A 103 -8.55 -5.58 15.49
CA ARG A 103 -9.05 -6.14 14.22
C ARG A 103 -9.49 -5.10 13.19
N GLN A 104 -9.04 -3.84 13.33
CA GLN A 104 -9.41 -2.77 12.41
C GLN A 104 -8.69 -2.93 11.08
N ILE A 105 -9.40 -2.71 9.97
CA ILE A 105 -8.80 -2.54 8.66
C ILE A 105 -8.74 -1.05 8.36
N LYS A 106 -7.55 -0.54 8.05
CA LYS A 106 -7.31 0.87 7.73
C LYS A 106 -6.55 0.99 6.44
N ARG A 107 -7.03 1.84 5.53
CA ARG A 107 -6.40 2.09 4.23
C ARG A 107 -6.05 3.56 4.14
N LEU A 108 -4.80 3.85 3.85
CA LEU A 108 -4.29 5.20 3.73
C LEU A 108 -3.72 5.39 2.34
N ARG A 109 -4.23 6.40 1.63
CA ARG A 109 -3.63 6.87 0.39
C ARG A 109 -2.75 8.08 0.70
N LEU A 110 -1.46 7.91 0.50
CA LEU A 110 -0.40 8.89 0.73
C LEU A 110 -0.15 9.68 -0.56
N THR A 111 -0.05 11.01 -0.47
CA THR A 111 0.21 11.89 -1.60
C THR A 111 1.51 12.66 -1.43
N ALA A 112 2.10 13.12 -2.54
CA ALA A 112 3.39 13.79 -2.49
C ALA A 112 3.36 15.17 -1.79
N ASN A 113 2.17 15.74 -1.59
CA ASN A 113 1.95 17.03 -0.92
C ASN A 113 1.48 16.87 0.54
N CYS A 114 1.78 15.74 1.17
CA CYS A 114 1.43 15.44 2.57
C CYS A 114 -0.07 15.38 2.89
N MET A 115 -0.95 15.38 1.88
CA MET A 115 -2.37 15.12 2.10
C MET A 115 -2.61 13.61 2.26
N ILE A 116 -3.58 13.27 3.10
CA ILE A 116 -3.91 11.87 3.38
C ILE A 116 -5.39 11.69 3.15
N PHE A 117 -5.74 10.70 2.33
CA PHE A 117 -7.12 10.30 2.11
C PHE A 117 -7.36 8.97 2.82
N SER A 118 -8.31 8.97 3.75
CA SER A 118 -8.89 7.76 4.34
C SER A 118 -10.08 7.32 3.51
N GLY A 119 -10.09 6.07 3.05
CA GLY A 119 -11.22 5.46 2.35
C GLY A 119 -11.52 4.07 2.88
#